data_AF-A0A4U6D4Z4-F1
#
_entry.id   AF-A0A4U6D4Z4-F1
#
_cell.length_a   1.000
_cell.length_b   1.000
_cell.length_c   1.000
_cell.angle_alpha   90.00
_cell.angle_beta   90.00
_cell.angle_gamma   90.00
#
_symmetry.space_group_name_H-M   'P 1'
#
loop_
_entity.id
_entity.type
_entity.pdbx_description
1 polymer ?
#
loop_
_entity_poly.entity_id
_entity_poly.type
_entity_poly.pdbx_seq_one_letter_code
_entity_poly.pdbx_strand_id
1 'polypeptide(L)' 'MELIREIIVPTDNTYLLKLPDEMIGKQVEIIAFEIEARPDVDIEERERRRMEIREIFKDSLVDLSNFKFDRDEANNYDE' A
#
# COMPACT_ATOMS: atom_id res chain seq x y z
N MET A 1 22.05 0.69 1.39
CA MET A 1 22.03 -0.21 0.21
C MET A 1 20.63 -0.15 -0.32
N GLU A 2 20.43 0.41 -1.51
CA GLU A 2 19.12 0.38 -2.15
C GLU A 2 18.83 -1.02 -2.67
N LEU A 3 17.64 -1.52 -2.35
CA LEU A 3 17.11 -2.78 -2.85
C LEU A 3 16.06 -2.44 -3.90
N ILE A 4 16.31 -2.85 -5.15
CA ILE A 4 15.29 -2.75 -6.20
C ILE A 4 14.40 -3.97 -6.09
N ARG A 5 13.10 -3.73 -5.93
CA ARG A 5 12.07 -4.77 -6.04
C ARG A 5 11.07 -4.33 -7.09
N GLU A 6 11.10 -5.00 -8.24
CA GLU A 6 10.12 -4.81 -9.31
C GLU A 6 9.24 -6.05 -9.40
N ILE A 7 7.92 -5.86 -9.47
CA ILE A 7 6.94 -6.94 -9.70
C ILE A 7 6.40 -6.74 -11.11
N ILE A 8 6.59 -7.74 -11.96
CA ILE A 8 6.13 -7.73 -13.35
C ILE A 8 5.34 -8.99 -13.66
N VAL A 9 4.50 -8.91 -14.69
CA VAL A 9 3.91 -10.07 -15.36
C VAL A 9 4.53 -10.15 -16.75
N PRO A 10 5.48 -11.07 -17.01
CA PRO A 10 6.10 -11.21 -18.33
C PRO A 10 5.06 -11.63 -19.36
N THR A 11 4.96 -10.91 -20.48
CA THR A 11 4.12 -11.29 -21.63
C THR A 11 4.86 -12.19 -22.62
N ASP A 12 6.18 -12.22 -22.52
CA ASP A 12 7.09 -12.91 -23.43
C ASP A 12 8.12 -13.73 -22.62
N ASN A 13 8.83 -14.61 -23.31
CA ASN A 13 9.90 -15.43 -22.71
C ASN A 13 11.18 -14.64 -22.40
N THR A 14 11.22 -13.35 -22.72
CA THR A 14 12.37 -12.47 -22.56
C THR A 14 11.94 -11.21 -21.81
N TYR A 15 12.73 -10.81 -20.80
CA TYR A 15 12.53 -9.56 -20.06
C TYR A 15 13.82 -8.73 -20.05
N LEU A 16 13.73 -7.45 -20.36
CA LEU A 16 14.85 -6.50 -20.33
C LEU A 16 14.77 -5.64 -19.06
N LEU A 17 15.58 -5.97 -18.05
CA LEU A 17 15.71 -5.18 -16.83
C LEU A 17 16.67 -4.01 -17.04
N LYS A 18 16.22 -2.78 -16.74
CA LYS A 18 17.09 -1.60 -16.70
C LYS A 18 17.66 -1.42 -15.30
N LEU A 19 18.98 -1.58 -15.15
CA LEU A 19 19.66 -1.34 -13.88
C LEU A 19 19.92 0.16 -13.67
N PRO A 20 19.81 0.68 -12.44
CA PRO A 20 20.21 2.04 -12.12
C PRO A 20 21.71 2.25 -12.25
N ASP A 21 22.10 3.49 -12.49
CA ASP A 21 23.50 3.89 -12.68
C ASP A 21 24.41 3.45 -11.52
N GLU A 22 23.87 3.42 -10.31
CA GLU A 22 24.59 3.03 -9.09
C GLU A 22 25.03 1.56 -9.07
N MET A 23 24.44 0.70 -9.91
CA MET A 23 24.77 -0.72 -10.01
C MET A 23 25.78 -1.02 -11.13
N ILE A 24 26.12 -0.03 -11.96
CA ILE A 24 27.09 -0.20 -13.05
C ILE A 24 28.47 -0.54 -12.49
N GLY A 25 29.09 -1.60 -13.03
CA GLY A 25 30.43 -2.06 -12.62
C GLY A 25 30.47 -2.86 -11.31
N LYS A 26 29.31 -3.14 -10.70
CA LYS A 26 29.19 -3.99 -9.51
C LYS A 26 28.71 -5.38 -9.89
N GLN A 27 29.05 -6.37 -9.08
CA GLN A 27 28.46 -7.70 -9.17
C GLN A 27 27.03 -7.65 -8.61
N VAL A 28 26.06 -8.11 -9.40
CA VAL A 28 24.64 -8.10 -9.05
C VAL A 28 24.09 -9.52 -9.23
N GLU A 29 23.29 -9.98 -8.27
CA GLU A 29 22.52 -11.23 -8.35
C GLU A 29 21.04 -10.88 -8.61
N ILE A 30 20.41 -11.60 -9.53
CA ILE A 30 18.98 -11.41 -9.87
C ILE A 30 18.26 -12.70 -9.49
N ILE A 31 17.26 -12.58 -8.61
CA ILE A 31 16.44 -13.70 -8.15
C ILE A 31 15.01 -13.47 -8.65
N ALA A 32 14.48 -14.45 -9.39
CA ALA A 32 13.11 -14.45 -9.86
C ALA A 32 12.37 -15.67 -9.31
N PHE A 33 11.16 -15.44 -8.79
CA PHE A 33 10.26 -16.48 -8.34
C PHE A 33 8.82 -16.05 -8.62
N GLU A 34 7.96 -17.04 -8.85
CA GLU A 34 6.53 -16.79 -8.98
C GLU A 34 5.99 -16.25 -7.65
N ILE A 35 5.16 -15.21 -7.75
CA ILE A 35 4.42 -14.69 -6.60
C ILE A 35 2.94 -14.87 -6.88
N GLU A 36 2.19 -15.26 -5.86
CA GLU A 36 0.74 -15.17 -5.92
C GLU A 36 0.37 -13.70 -6.08
N ALA A 37 -0.31 -13.36 -7.18
CA ALA A 37 -0.91 -12.05 -7.32
C ALA A 37 -1.82 -11.86 -6.11
N ARG A 38 -1.52 -10.87 -5.28
CA ARG A 38 -2.56 -10.32 -4.43
C ARG A 38 -3.61 -9.84 -5.41
N PRO A 39 -4.88 -10.29 -5.32
CA PRO A 39 -5.91 -9.67 -6.13
C PRO A 39 -5.75 -8.17 -5.89
N ASP A 40 -5.53 -7.40 -6.96
CA ASP A 40 -5.77 -5.97 -6.89
C ASP A 40 -7.17 -5.89 -6.32
N VAL A 41 -7.29 -5.44 -5.08
CA VAL A 41 -8.58 -5.42 -4.39
C VAL A 41 -9.44 -4.58 -5.29
N ASP A 42 -10.38 -5.26 -5.96
CA ASP A 42 -11.22 -4.65 -6.97
C ASP A 42 -11.77 -3.37 -6.35
N ILE A 43 -11.70 -2.25 -7.09
CA ILE A 43 -12.21 -0.98 -6.60
C ILE A 43 -13.67 -1.17 -6.14
N GLU A 44 -14.43 -2.03 -6.83
CA GLU A 44 -15.78 -2.43 -6.44
C GLU A 44 -15.82 -3.21 -5.13
N GLU A 45 -14.90 -4.15 -4.91
CA GLU A 45 -14.80 -4.90 -3.66
C GLU A 45 -14.41 -3.99 -2.48
N ARG A 46 -13.53 -3.02 -2.71
CA ARG A 46 -13.15 -2.04 -1.69
C ARG A 46 -14.32 -1.15 -1.29
N GLU A 47 -15.12 -0.70 -2.25
CA GLU A 47 -16.31 0.11 -1.98
C GLU A 47 -17.42 -0.73 -1.32
N ARG A 48 -17.62 -1.99 -1.75
CA ARG A 48 -18.53 -2.93 -1.09
C ARG A 48 -18.16 -3.11 0.38
N ARG A 49 -16.89 -3.38 0.68
CA ARG A 49 -16.40 -3.55 2.05
C ARG A 49 -16.57 -2.28 2.90
N ARG A 50 -16.39 -1.10 2.31
CA ARG A 50 -16.67 0.19 3.01
C ARG A 50 -18.15 0.34 3.36
N MET A 51 -19.05 -0.01 2.44
CA MET A 51 -20.48 0.04 2.70
C MET A 51 -20.91 -0.97 3.77
N GLU A 52 -20.38 -2.20 3.72
CA GLU A 52 -20.63 -3.22 4.74
C GLU A 52 -20.19 -2.75 6.14
N ILE A 53 -18.99 -2.18 6.26
CA ILE A 53 -18.50 -1.62 7.53
C ILE A 53 -19.43 -0.49 8.03
N ARG A 54 -19.85 0.43 7.15
CA ARG A 54 -20.78 1.50 7.53
C ARG A 54 -22.12 0.94 8.02
N GLU A 55 -22.67 -0.06 7.35
CA GLU A 55 -23.93 -0.70 7.76
C GLU A 55 -23.81 -1.43 9.10
N ILE A 56 -22.72 -2.15 9.34
CA ILE A 56 -22.47 -2.88 10.60
C ILE A 56 -22.41 -1.90 11.78
N PHE A 57 -21.75 -0.76 11.61
CA PHE A 57 -21.51 0.19 12.69
C PHE A 57 -22.52 1.34 12.75
N LYS A 58 -23.55 1.37 11.91
CA LYS A 58 -24.50 2.50 11.82
C LYS A 58 -25.16 2.83 13.16
N ASP A 59 -25.44 1.82 13.98
CA ASP A 59 -26.08 1.97 15.29
C ASP A 59 -25.09 2.26 16.42
N SER A 60 -23.79 2.22 16.13
CA SER A 60 -22.69 2.47 17.09
C SER A 60 -21.95 3.77 16.81
N LEU A 61 -22.50 4.64 15.96
CA LEU A 61 -21.91 5.93 15.64
C LEU A 61 -22.14 6.92 16.78
N VAL A 62 -21.08 7.67 17.12
CA VAL A 62 -21.16 8.83 18.01
C VAL A 62 -21.37 10.09 17.18
N ASP A 63 -22.24 11.00 17.63
CA ASP A 63 -22.43 12.29 16.96
C ASP A 63 -21.22 13.20 17.23
N LEU A 64 -20.48 13.50 16.17
CA LEU A 64 -19.31 14.39 16.17
C LEU A 64 -19.57 15.68 15.39
N SER A 65 -20.82 16.01 15.07
CA SER A 65 -21.18 17.20 14.28
C SER A 65 -20.65 18.51 14.86
N ASN A 66 -20.51 18.58 16.19
CA ASN A 66 -19.97 19.73 16.92
C ASN A 66 -18.53 19.52 17.41
N PHE A 67 -17.91 18.39 17.07
CA PHE A 67 -16.55 18.08 17.46
C PHE A 67 -15.57 18.50 16.36
N LYS A 68 -14.60 19.34 16.72
CA LYS A 68 -13.48 19.70 15.85
C LYS A 68 -12.21 19.17 16.50
N PHE A 69 -11.58 18.20 15.85
CA PHE A 69 -10.28 17.71 16.30
C PHE A 69 -9.23 18.83 16.20
N ASP A 70 -8.63 19.18 17.34
CA ASP A 70 -7.47 20.07 17.41
C ASP A 70 -6.20 19.23 17.66
N ARG A 71 -5.30 19.23 16.67
CA ARG A 71 -4.06 18.44 16.73
C ARG A 71 -3.09 19.02 17.77
N ASP A 72 -3.15 20.31 18.03
CA ASP A 72 -2.22 20.98 18.94
C ASP A 72 -2.62 20.71 20.41
N GLU A 73 -3.92 20.51 20.68
CA GLU A 73 -4.45 20.02 21.96
C GLU A 73 -3.95 18.59 22.27
N ALA A 74 -3.92 17.71 21.27
CA ALA A 74 -3.59 16.29 21.46
C ALA A 74 -2.09 16.00 21.66
N ASN A 75 -1.20 16.98 21.43
CA ASN A 75 0.26 16.81 21.57
C ASN A 75 0.86 17.63 22.73
N ASN A 76 0.04 18.16 23.62
CA ASN A 76 0.52 18.89 24.79
C ASN A 76 0.90 17.90 25.90
N TYR A 77 2.15 17.41 25.86
CA TYR A 77 2.72 16.46 26.82
C TYR A 77 3.41 17.12 28.02
N ASP A 78 3.25 18.45 28.19
CA ASP A 78 3.89 19.20 29.26
C ASP A 78 3.02 19.23 30.54
N GLU A 79 3.18 18.20 31.38
CA GLU A 79 3.04 18.25 32.85
C GLU A 79 4.35 17.86 33.53
#